data_AF-A0A0Q7TPR4-F1
#
_entry.id   AF-A0A0Q7TPR4-F1
#
_cell.length_a   1.000
_cell.length_b   1.000
_cell.length_c   1.000
_cell.angle_alpha   90.00
_cell.angle_beta   90.00
_cell.angle_gamma   90.00
#
_symmetry.space_group_name_H-M   'P 1'
#
loop_
_entity.id
_entity.type
_entity.pdbx_description
1 polymer ?
#
loop_
_entity_poly.entity_id
_entity_poly.type
_entity_poly.pdbx_seq_one_letter_code
_entity_poly.pdbx_strand_id
1 'polypeptide(L)'
;MTATAAALATAEFPGLVSREVVSPGGRWSRRIETGQRLRIVDLEGQQAVDFLCYSAELPLDRINLPNTIKLNKSLYITKGCKIYSDHAKVLFTVVEDTCGFHDTLAGCCSNEIDLVRYNVKKTKSCRANFIAELATWSMGASEIVPNINFFMRVPFKEDGHVVISDGISKPGDHVELLAAMPVLAVLSNCPQELNPAAGSKPTPIEVIVYNPGSP
;
A
#
# COMPACT_ATOMS: atom_id res chain seq x y z
N MET A 1 1.91 -21.77 -12.50
CA MET A 1 0.94 -20.72 -12.13
C MET A 1 -0.17 -21.37 -11.34
N THR A 2 -0.47 -20.88 -10.14
CA THR A 2 -1.63 -21.32 -9.35
C THR A 2 -2.92 -20.75 -9.98
N ALA A 3 -4.07 -21.42 -9.77
CA ALA A 3 -5.34 -21.07 -10.41
C ALA A 3 -5.78 -19.60 -10.19
N THR A 4 -5.37 -18.97 -9.09
CA THR A 4 -5.68 -17.57 -8.74
C THR A 4 -4.96 -16.55 -9.63
N ALA A 5 -3.68 -16.77 -9.94
CA ALA A 5 -2.90 -15.88 -10.80
C ALA A 5 -3.43 -15.89 -12.25
N ALA A 6 -3.93 -17.04 -12.70
CA ALA A 6 -4.58 -17.17 -14.01
C ALA A 6 -5.93 -16.43 -14.06
N ALA A 7 -6.73 -16.45 -12.98
CA ALA A 7 -8.01 -15.76 -12.91
C ALA A 7 -7.89 -14.22 -12.98
N LEU A 8 -6.84 -13.64 -12.38
CA LEU A 8 -6.54 -12.21 -12.47
C LEU A 8 -5.98 -11.76 -13.82
N ALA A 9 -5.26 -12.66 -14.52
CA ALA A 9 -4.84 -12.39 -15.89
C ALA A 9 -6.05 -12.25 -16.83
N THR A 10 -7.14 -12.97 -16.54
CA THR A 10 -8.38 -12.98 -17.34
C THR A 10 -9.47 -12.03 -16.84
N ALA A 11 -9.29 -11.35 -15.71
CA ALA A 11 -10.28 -10.41 -15.19
C ALA A 11 -10.44 -9.21 -16.13
N GLU A 12 -11.65 -9.01 -16.65
CA GLU A 12 -11.98 -7.81 -17.40
C GLU A 12 -12.17 -6.64 -16.44
N PHE A 13 -11.51 -5.52 -16.73
CA PHE A 13 -11.69 -4.26 -16.03
C PHE A 13 -12.40 -3.29 -16.97
N PRO A 14 -13.74 -3.20 -16.92
CA PRO A 14 -14.48 -2.21 -17.69
C PRO A 14 -13.87 -0.82 -17.44
N GLY A 15 -13.71 -0.03 -18.50
CA GLY A 15 -13.11 1.30 -18.39
C GLY A 15 -11.69 1.30 -17.82
N LEU A 16 -10.87 0.28 -18.14
CA LEU A 16 -9.45 0.22 -17.79
C LEU A 16 -8.73 1.52 -18.15
N VAL A 17 -8.06 2.11 -17.17
CA VAL A 17 -7.25 3.32 -17.31
C VAL A 17 -5.77 2.96 -17.41
N SER A 18 -5.30 2.03 -16.57
CA SER A 18 -3.93 1.53 -16.60
C SER A 18 -3.79 0.17 -15.92
N ARG A 19 -2.80 -0.61 -16.37
CA ARG A 19 -2.38 -1.87 -15.77
C ARG A 19 -0.87 -1.95 -15.85
N GLU A 20 -0.19 -2.04 -14.71
CA GLU A 20 1.25 -1.92 -14.61
C GLU A 20 1.80 -2.96 -13.62
N VAL A 21 2.86 -3.67 -13.99
CA VAL A 21 3.61 -4.55 -13.08
C VAL A 21 4.73 -3.74 -12.46
N VAL A 22 4.77 -3.68 -11.12
CA VAL A 22 5.83 -3.01 -10.37
C VAL A 22 6.78 -4.07 -9.86
N SER A 23 7.99 -4.11 -10.43
CA SER A 23 9.06 -5.03 -10.03
C SER A 23 9.38 -4.94 -8.53
N PRO A 24 9.97 -5.99 -7.92
CA PRO A 24 10.41 -5.94 -6.53
C PRO A 24 11.36 -4.75 -6.28
N GLY A 25 11.13 -4.00 -5.19
CA GLY A 25 11.87 -2.77 -4.91
C GLY A 25 11.54 -1.61 -5.84
N GLY A 26 10.56 -1.76 -6.73
CA GLY A 26 10.04 -0.71 -7.59
C GLY A 26 9.14 0.26 -6.85
N ARG A 27 8.71 1.29 -7.56
CA ARG A 27 7.86 2.37 -7.08
C ARG A 27 6.87 2.76 -8.15
N TRP A 28 5.74 3.32 -7.73
CA TRP A 28 4.68 3.73 -8.63
C TRP A 28 3.87 4.85 -8.00
N SER A 29 3.37 5.75 -8.82
CA SER A 29 2.41 6.75 -8.40
C SER A 29 1.47 7.12 -9.53
N ARG A 30 0.27 7.57 -9.17
CA ARG A 30 -0.71 8.07 -10.13
C ARG A 30 -1.75 8.93 -9.45
N ARG A 31 -2.24 9.93 -10.18
CA ARG A 31 -3.49 10.61 -9.84
C ARG A 31 -4.68 9.74 -10.20
N ILE A 32 -5.49 9.40 -9.21
CA ILE A 32 -6.71 8.62 -9.32
C ILE A 32 -7.88 9.59 -9.19
N GLU A 33 -8.74 9.65 -10.20
CA GLU A 33 -9.90 10.55 -10.20
C GLU A 33 -11.04 9.98 -9.35
N THR A 34 -11.93 10.86 -8.89
CA THR A 34 -13.12 10.47 -8.12
C THR A 34 -13.90 9.36 -8.81
N GLY A 35 -14.28 8.34 -8.05
CA GLY A 35 -15.05 7.20 -8.56
C GLY A 35 -14.21 6.12 -9.25
N GLN A 36 -12.94 6.39 -9.58
CA GLN A 36 -12.04 5.35 -10.05
C GLN A 36 -11.66 4.38 -8.95
N ARG A 37 -11.30 3.16 -9.35
CA ARG A 37 -10.78 2.13 -8.45
C ARG A 37 -9.32 1.88 -8.74
N LEU A 38 -8.55 1.75 -7.66
CA LEU A 38 -7.17 1.31 -7.64
C LEU A 38 -7.13 -0.09 -7.02
N ARG A 39 -6.76 -1.10 -7.81
CA ARG A 39 -6.51 -2.45 -7.35
C ARG A 39 -5.01 -2.71 -7.27
N ILE A 40 -4.55 -3.25 -6.14
CA ILE A 40 -3.18 -3.68 -5.91
C ILE A 40 -3.22 -5.19 -5.70
N VAL A 41 -2.45 -5.93 -6.49
CA VAL A 41 -2.44 -7.39 -6.52
C VAL A 41 -1.05 -7.90 -6.14
N ASP A 42 -0.99 -8.77 -5.15
CA ASP A 42 0.21 -9.54 -4.82
C ASP A 42 0.32 -10.73 -5.79
N LEU A 43 1.28 -10.71 -6.70
CA LEU A 43 1.34 -11.70 -7.79
C LEU A 43 1.85 -13.07 -7.33
N GLU A 44 2.67 -13.12 -6.29
CA GLU A 44 3.34 -14.34 -5.83
C GLU A 44 3.07 -14.68 -4.36
N GLY A 45 2.35 -13.82 -3.64
CA GLY A 45 2.07 -13.97 -2.22
C GLY A 45 3.20 -13.42 -1.33
N GLN A 46 2.84 -13.12 -0.09
CA GLN A 46 3.70 -12.58 0.97
C GLN A 46 4.42 -11.26 0.65
N GLN A 47 4.09 -10.55 -0.43
CA GLN A 47 4.73 -9.27 -0.76
C GLN A 47 4.06 -8.10 -0.04
N ALA A 48 4.83 -7.33 0.74
CA ALA A 48 4.35 -6.09 1.33
C ALA A 48 4.39 -4.91 0.35
N VAL A 49 3.38 -4.04 0.45
CA VAL A 49 3.32 -2.78 -0.32
C VAL A 49 3.12 -1.61 0.62
N ASP A 50 4.11 -0.75 0.70
CA ASP A 50 4.03 0.49 1.47
C ASP A 50 3.27 1.52 0.62
N PHE A 51 2.22 2.11 1.18
CA PHE A 51 1.28 2.96 0.47
C PHE A 51 1.02 4.30 1.17
N LEU A 52 1.17 5.37 0.41
CA LEU A 52 0.84 6.75 0.77
C LEU A 52 -0.23 7.28 -0.18
N CYS A 53 -1.06 8.19 0.31
CA CYS A 53 -1.98 8.91 -0.55
C CYS A 53 -2.20 10.35 -0.07
N TYR A 54 -2.54 11.21 -1.02
CA TYR A 54 -2.64 12.66 -0.84
C TYR A 54 -3.85 13.18 -1.60
N SER A 55 -4.54 14.19 -1.08
CA SER A 55 -5.49 14.94 -1.89
C SER A 55 -4.76 15.50 -3.12
N ALA A 56 -5.25 15.18 -4.33
CA ALA A 56 -4.66 15.70 -5.55
C ALA A 56 -5.07 17.17 -5.83
N GLU A 57 -5.94 17.75 -4.99
CA GLU A 57 -6.35 19.15 -5.02
C GLU A 57 -5.51 19.99 -4.05
N LEU A 58 -5.09 19.40 -2.92
CA LEU A 58 -4.25 20.01 -1.90
C LEU A 58 -3.30 18.96 -1.33
N PRO A 59 -2.11 18.75 -1.91
CA PRO A 59 -1.20 17.67 -1.50
C PRO A 59 -0.71 17.72 -0.04
N LEU A 60 -0.81 18.88 0.62
CA LEU A 60 -0.57 18.99 2.07
C LEU A 60 -1.61 18.23 2.90
N ASP A 61 -2.82 18.04 2.37
CA ASP A 61 -3.88 17.23 2.96
C ASP A 61 -3.67 15.76 2.58
N ARG A 62 -2.77 15.13 3.34
CA ARG A 62 -2.25 13.77 3.12
C ARG A 62 -2.90 12.75 4.04
N ILE A 63 -2.69 11.46 3.77
CA ILE A 63 -3.14 10.36 4.62
C ILE A 63 -2.78 10.60 6.09
N ASN A 64 -3.75 10.34 6.98
CA ASN A 64 -3.61 10.42 8.41
C ASN A 64 -4.10 9.10 9.04
N LEU A 65 -3.15 8.25 9.46
CA LEU A 65 -3.48 6.97 10.09
C LEU A 65 -4.25 7.11 11.40
N PRO A 66 -3.94 8.07 12.31
CA PRO A 66 -4.78 8.30 13.49
C PRO A 66 -6.26 8.59 13.17
N ASN A 67 -6.54 9.43 12.16
CA ASN A 67 -7.90 9.68 11.67
C ASN A 67 -8.52 8.40 11.10
N THR A 68 -7.75 7.66 10.30
CA THR A 68 -8.15 6.38 9.73
C THR A 68 -8.53 5.38 10.82
N ILE A 69 -7.71 5.20 11.84
CA ILE A 69 -7.96 4.25 12.92
C ILE A 69 -9.15 4.69 13.78
N LYS A 70 -9.16 5.94 14.26
CA LYS A 70 -10.18 6.40 15.23
C LYS A 70 -11.57 6.49 14.63
N LEU A 71 -11.68 6.89 13.36
CA LEU A 71 -12.98 7.06 12.69
C LEU A 71 -13.56 5.72 12.22
N ASN A 72 -12.71 4.75 11.85
CA ASN A 72 -13.16 3.38 11.58
C ASN A 72 -13.28 2.52 12.86
N LYS A 73 -12.80 3.00 14.01
CA LYS A 73 -12.73 2.26 15.29
C LYS A 73 -12.02 0.90 15.17
N SER A 74 -11.00 0.84 14.31
CA SER A 74 -10.26 -0.38 14.00
C SER A 74 -8.81 -0.05 13.68
N LEU A 75 -7.87 -0.86 14.19
CA LEU A 75 -6.48 -0.82 13.76
C LEU A 75 -6.27 -1.48 12.40
N TYR A 76 -7.16 -2.39 12.02
CA TYR A 76 -7.05 -3.12 10.76
C TYR A 76 -7.73 -2.38 9.62
N ILE A 77 -7.01 -2.30 8.51
CA ILE A 77 -7.54 -1.91 7.21
C ILE A 77 -8.13 -3.17 6.57
N THR A 78 -9.39 -3.12 6.15
CA THR A 78 -10.09 -4.19 5.43
C THR A 78 -11.30 -3.60 4.70
N LYS A 79 -12.08 -4.43 4.00
CA LYS A 79 -13.29 -4.01 3.29
C LYS A 79 -14.22 -3.16 4.17
N GLY A 80 -14.65 -2.02 3.63
CA GLY A 80 -15.48 -1.02 4.31
C GLY A 80 -14.67 0.08 5.03
N CYS A 81 -13.37 -0.13 5.24
CA CYS A 81 -12.51 0.87 5.88
C CYS A 81 -12.35 2.11 4.99
N LYS A 82 -12.52 3.29 5.58
CA LYS A 82 -12.26 4.58 4.93
C LYS A 82 -10.86 5.08 5.28
N ILE A 83 -10.05 5.44 4.28
CA ILE A 83 -8.73 6.03 4.47
C ILE A 83 -8.90 7.55 4.49
N TYR A 84 -8.50 8.17 5.60
CA TYR A 84 -8.74 9.59 5.85
C TYR A 84 -7.49 10.43 5.67
N SER A 85 -7.69 11.68 5.24
CA SER A 85 -6.68 12.72 5.21
C SER A 85 -6.51 13.42 6.57
N ASP A 86 -5.56 14.34 6.67
CA ASP A 86 -5.32 15.16 7.86
C ASP A 86 -6.53 16.03 8.23
N HIS A 87 -7.19 16.62 7.24
CA HIS A 87 -8.47 17.34 7.43
C HIS A 87 -9.70 16.42 7.60
N ALA A 88 -9.50 15.12 7.84
CA ALA A 88 -10.55 14.13 7.99
C ALA A 88 -11.50 14.00 6.78
N LYS A 89 -11.00 14.30 5.57
CA LYS A 89 -11.69 13.95 4.32
C LYS A 89 -11.41 12.50 3.98
N VAL A 90 -12.37 11.83 3.34
CA VAL A 90 -12.16 10.47 2.82
C VAL A 90 -11.36 10.59 1.52
N LEU A 91 -10.18 9.97 1.48
CA LEU A 91 -9.37 9.86 0.26
C LEU A 91 -9.80 8.61 -0.52
N PHE A 92 -9.78 7.46 0.16
CA PHE A 92 -10.16 6.17 -0.39
C PHE A 92 -11.14 5.44 0.53
N THR A 93 -11.94 4.55 -0.03
CA THR A 93 -12.64 3.48 0.70
C THR A 93 -12.16 2.13 0.20
N VAL A 94 -11.79 1.23 1.10
CA VAL A 94 -11.46 -0.16 0.74
C VAL A 94 -12.76 -0.87 0.38
N VAL A 95 -12.92 -1.24 -0.88
CA VAL A 95 -14.15 -1.89 -1.39
C VAL A 95 -14.01 -3.40 -1.53
N GLU A 96 -12.76 -3.89 -1.62
CA GLU A 96 -12.42 -5.31 -1.66
C GLU A 96 -11.08 -5.54 -0.93
N ASP A 97 -10.99 -6.67 -0.22
CA ASP A 97 -9.80 -7.16 0.46
C ASP A 97 -9.93 -8.70 0.53
N THR A 98 -9.03 -9.41 -0.13
CA THR A 98 -9.00 -10.89 -0.12
C THR A 98 -7.93 -11.45 0.83
N CYS A 99 -7.02 -10.61 1.34
CA CYS A 99 -5.94 -11.03 2.23
C CYS A 99 -6.39 -11.00 3.71
N GLY A 100 -7.18 -9.99 4.09
CA GLY A 100 -7.75 -9.83 5.44
C GLY A 100 -6.82 -9.26 6.50
N PHE A 101 -5.60 -8.82 6.15
CA PHE A 101 -4.67 -8.22 7.11
C PHE A 101 -3.69 -7.25 6.44
N HIS A 102 -3.65 -6.01 6.94
CA HIS A 102 -2.74 -4.96 6.50
C HIS A 102 -2.27 -4.15 7.71
N ASP A 103 -1.00 -3.79 7.74
CA ASP A 103 -0.39 -3.09 8.86
C ASP A 103 -0.45 -1.56 8.73
N THR A 104 -0.53 -0.89 9.88
CA THR A 104 -0.49 0.57 10.02
C THR A 104 0.51 1.05 11.08
N LEU A 105 1.32 0.14 11.65
CA LEU A 105 2.14 0.38 12.83
C LEU A 105 3.64 0.35 12.53
N ALA A 106 4.11 -0.56 11.67
CA ALA A 106 5.55 -0.75 11.46
C ALA A 106 6.19 0.33 10.59
N GLY A 107 5.38 1.08 9.84
CA GLY A 107 5.82 2.08 8.88
C GLY A 107 6.68 1.50 7.76
N CYS A 108 7.30 2.37 6.98
CA CYS A 108 8.15 1.96 5.86
C CYS A 108 9.57 1.58 6.30
N CYS A 109 10.20 0.65 5.58
CA CYS A 109 11.62 0.38 5.80
C CYS A 109 12.50 1.53 5.30
N SER A 110 13.66 1.73 5.93
CA SER A 110 14.64 2.75 5.59
C SER A 110 16.07 2.22 5.76
N ASN A 111 17.03 2.86 5.08
CA ASN A 111 18.43 2.46 5.19
C ASN A 111 18.95 2.70 6.62
N GLU A 112 18.45 3.74 7.30
CA GLU A 112 18.82 4.12 8.66
C GLU A 112 18.23 3.14 9.68
N ILE A 113 16.96 2.74 9.55
CA ILE A 113 16.34 1.80 10.49
C ILE A 113 16.93 0.39 10.34
N ASP A 114 17.30 -0.02 9.13
CA ASP A 114 17.97 -1.31 8.89
C ASP A 114 19.38 -1.34 9.51
N LEU A 115 20.09 -0.20 9.53
CA LEU A 115 21.37 -0.09 10.26
C LEU A 115 21.15 -0.30 11.76
N VAL A 116 20.11 0.30 12.35
CA VAL A 116 19.79 0.15 13.78
C VAL A 116 19.33 -1.27 14.11
N ARG A 117 18.45 -1.86 13.30
CA ARG A 117 17.83 -3.17 13.57
C ARG A 117 18.75 -4.35 13.29
N TYR A 118 19.57 -4.25 12.25
CA TYR A 118 20.31 -5.40 11.71
C TYR A 118 21.80 -5.14 11.54
N ASN A 119 22.29 -3.92 11.82
CA ASN A 119 23.68 -3.53 11.57
C ASN A 119 24.10 -3.71 10.09
N VAL A 120 23.14 -3.54 9.16
CA VAL A 120 23.37 -3.66 7.71
C VAL A 120 23.24 -2.29 7.04
N LYS A 121 24.25 -1.91 6.24
CA LYS A 121 24.17 -0.74 5.37
C LYS A 121 23.58 -1.14 4.02
N LYS A 122 22.47 -0.51 3.64
CA LYS A 122 21.82 -0.70 2.33
C LYS A 122 21.64 0.64 1.63
N THR A 123 21.35 0.57 0.33
CA THR A 123 21.00 1.73 -0.50
C THR A 123 19.54 1.70 -0.95
N LYS A 124 18.87 0.55 -0.89
CA LYS A 124 17.48 0.35 -1.30
C LYS A 124 16.57 0.18 -0.09
N SER A 125 15.48 0.94 -0.06
CA SER A 125 14.44 0.88 0.97
C SER A 125 13.16 1.54 0.46
N CYS A 126 12.03 1.26 1.12
CA CYS A 126 10.75 1.91 0.80
C CYS A 126 10.82 3.42 0.99
N ARG A 127 11.52 3.89 2.02
CA ARG A 127 11.75 5.32 2.21
C ARG A 127 12.50 5.95 1.04
N ALA A 128 13.55 5.30 0.52
CA ALA A 128 14.26 5.79 -0.66
C ALA A 128 13.36 5.79 -1.91
N ASN A 129 12.52 4.76 -2.06
CA ASN A 129 11.52 4.67 -3.14
C ASN A 129 10.50 5.81 -3.06
N PHE A 130 9.95 6.08 -1.88
CA PHE A 130 9.03 7.20 -1.68
C PHE A 130 9.66 8.54 -1.99
N ILE A 131 10.90 8.80 -1.55
CA ILE A 131 11.59 10.06 -1.88
C ILE A 131 11.69 10.23 -3.40
N ALA A 132 12.12 9.18 -4.10
CA ALA A 132 12.32 9.25 -5.55
C ALA A 132 10.99 9.38 -6.31
N GLU A 133 9.92 8.76 -5.82
CA GLU A 133 8.59 8.86 -6.44
C GLU A 133 7.92 10.20 -6.15
N LEU A 134 7.95 10.67 -4.90
CA LEU A 134 7.40 11.97 -4.52
C LEU A 134 8.08 13.13 -5.25
N ALA A 135 9.38 13.00 -5.57
CA ALA A 135 10.10 13.99 -6.35
C ALA A 135 9.49 14.21 -7.75
N THR A 136 8.86 13.20 -8.36
CA THR A 136 8.18 13.36 -9.67
C THR A 136 6.93 14.23 -9.57
N TRP A 137 6.43 14.46 -8.35
CA TRP A 137 5.30 15.32 -8.04
C TRP A 137 5.73 16.63 -7.36
N SER A 138 7.01 16.99 -7.42
CA SER A 138 7.58 18.16 -6.74
C SER A 138 7.38 18.13 -5.22
N MET A 139 7.33 16.93 -4.64
CA MET A 139 7.24 16.68 -3.21
C MET A 139 8.56 16.11 -2.68
N GLY A 140 8.81 16.25 -1.39
CA GLY A 140 10.07 15.87 -0.75
C GLY A 140 9.91 14.80 0.32
N ALA A 141 10.99 14.63 1.10
CA ALA A 141 11.02 13.67 2.20
C ALA A 141 10.12 14.08 3.39
N SER A 142 9.75 15.37 3.50
CA SER A 142 8.83 15.88 4.53
C SER A 142 7.40 15.39 4.33
N GLU A 143 7.08 14.89 3.15
CA GLU A 143 5.76 14.41 2.74
C GLU A 143 5.55 12.93 3.08
N ILE A 144 6.62 12.24 3.51
CA ILE A 144 6.56 10.86 3.99
C ILE A 144 6.06 10.87 5.44
N VAL A 145 4.89 10.31 5.63
CA VAL A 145 4.19 10.15 6.92
C VAL A 145 4.01 8.66 7.24
N PRO A 146 3.48 8.28 8.41
CA PRO A 146 3.05 6.90 8.63
C PRO A 146 2.16 6.40 7.49
N ASN A 147 2.55 5.29 6.88
CA ASN A 147 1.93 4.71 5.69
C ASN A 147 1.12 3.44 6.02
N ILE A 148 0.25 3.03 5.10
CA ILE A 148 -0.36 1.69 5.16
C ILE A 148 0.64 0.71 4.55
N ASN A 149 0.77 -0.48 5.15
CA ASN A 149 1.54 -1.59 4.62
C ASN A 149 0.56 -2.69 4.17
N PHE A 150 0.11 -2.64 2.92
CA PHE A 150 -0.77 -3.68 2.37
C PHE A 150 -0.06 -5.02 2.34
N PHE A 151 -0.81 -6.08 2.63
CA PHE A 151 -0.39 -7.49 2.78
C PHE A 151 0.65 -7.79 3.88
N MET A 152 1.22 -6.78 4.52
CA MET A 152 2.15 -6.95 5.63
C MET A 152 1.42 -7.32 6.91
N ARG A 153 1.94 -8.29 7.66
CA ARG A 153 1.35 -8.77 8.92
C ARG A 153 2.18 -8.38 10.14
N VAL A 154 1.61 -7.50 10.96
CA VAL A 154 2.19 -7.03 12.22
C VAL A 154 1.19 -7.20 13.36
N PRO A 155 1.04 -8.41 13.91
CA PRO A 155 0.19 -8.63 15.08
C PRO A 155 0.75 -7.90 16.30
N PHE A 156 -0.15 -7.54 17.20
CA PHE A 156 0.17 -7.04 18.54
C PHE A 156 -0.35 -8.00 19.61
N LYS A 157 0.37 -8.07 20.73
CA LYS A 157 -0.01 -8.83 21.91
C LYS A 157 -0.83 -7.97 22.87
N GLU A 158 -1.44 -8.58 23.88
CA GLU A 158 -2.22 -7.89 24.92
C GLU A 158 -1.40 -6.85 25.69
N ASP A 159 -0.08 -7.06 25.79
CA ASP A 159 0.87 -6.14 26.43
C ASP A 159 1.35 -5.01 25.50
N GLY A 160 0.82 -4.92 24.28
CA GLY A 160 1.15 -3.90 23.29
C GLY A 160 2.40 -4.20 22.44
N HIS A 161 3.10 -5.32 22.64
CA HIS A 161 4.23 -5.67 21.80
C HIS A 161 3.79 -6.01 20.38
N VAL A 162 4.47 -5.42 19.39
CA VAL A 162 4.28 -5.70 17.96
C VAL A 162 5.42 -6.56 17.42
N VAL A 163 5.13 -7.42 16.44
CA VAL A 163 6.14 -8.23 15.76
C VAL A 163 5.85 -8.32 14.26
N ILE A 164 6.87 -8.11 13.44
CA ILE A 164 6.75 -8.36 12.00
C ILE A 164 6.75 -9.88 11.81
N SER A 165 5.64 -10.40 11.29
CA SER A 165 5.42 -11.84 11.07
C SER A 165 5.34 -12.14 9.58
N ASP A 166 5.39 -13.42 9.23
CA ASP A 166 5.17 -13.87 7.85
C ASP A 166 3.82 -13.35 7.33
N GLY A 167 3.86 -12.86 6.08
CA GLY A 167 2.66 -12.44 5.35
C GLY A 167 1.71 -13.63 5.15
N ILE A 168 0.41 -13.33 5.10
CA ILE A 168 -0.63 -14.35 4.87
C ILE A 168 -1.23 -14.27 3.46
N SER A 169 -0.84 -13.27 2.67
CA SER A 169 -1.28 -13.14 1.29
C SER A 169 -0.79 -14.30 0.45
N LYS A 170 -1.65 -14.76 -0.45
CA LYS A 170 -1.40 -15.79 -1.45
C LYS A 170 -1.25 -15.15 -2.82
N PRO A 171 -0.67 -15.85 -3.80
CA PRO A 171 -0.67 -15.40 -5.19
C PRO A 171 -2.09 -15.02 -5.63
N GLY A 172 -2.24 -13.78 -6.09
CA GLY A 172 -3.50 -13.21 -6.54
C GLY A 172 -4.36 -12.58 -5.45
N ASP A 173 -3.91 -12.54 -4.21
CA ASP A 173 -4.59 -11.71 -3.21
C ASP A 173 -4.47 -10.24 -3.58
N HIS A 174 -5.55 -9.50 -3.33
CA HIS A 174 -5.62 -8.10 -3.73
C HIS A 174 -6.44 -7.27 -2.75
N VAL A 175 -6.18 -5.96 -2.83
CA VAL A 175 -6.99 -4.91 -2.21
C VAL A 175 -7.48 -3.98 -3.29
N GLU A 176 -8.68 -3.43 -3.10
CA GLU A 176 -9.24 -2.45 -4.00
C GLU A 176 -9.74 -1.22 -3.27
N LEU A 177 -9.32 -0.06 -3.77
CA LEU A 177 -9.57 1.25 -3.18
C LEU A 177 -10.43 2.08 -4.15
N LEU A 178 -11.59 2.54 -3.70
CA LEU A 178 -12.44 3.48 -4.42
C LEU A 178 -12.09 4.91 -4.02
N ALA A 179 -11.68 5.74 -4.98
CA ALA A 179 -11.35 7.14 -4.75
C ALA A 179 -12.62 7.96 -4.45
N ALA A 180 -12.69 8.58 -3.28
CA ALA A 180 -13.82 9.41 -2.87
C ALA A 180 -13.70 10.87 -3.36
N MET A 181 -12.51 11.25 -3.82
CA MET A 181 -12.15 12.52 -4.43
C MET A 181 -10.95 12.29 -5.36
N PRO A 182 -10.39 13.29 -6.05
CA PRO A 182 -9.12 13.11 -6.74
C PRO A 182 -7.97 12.91 -5.74
N VAL A 183 -7.24 11.81 -5.87
CA VAL A 183 -6.19 11.39 -4.94
C VAL A 183 -4.92 11.04 -5.68
N LEU A 184 -3.78 11.57 -5.23
CA LEU A 184 -2.47 11.08 -5.63
C LEU A 184 -2.13 9.86 -4.79
N ALA A 185 -2.08 8.68 -5.43
CA ALA A 185 -1.63 7.44 -4.83
C ALA A 185 -0.13 7.26 -5.09
N VAL A 186 0.62 6.83 -4.09
CA VAL A 186 2.08 6.59 -4.17
C VAL A 186 2.39 5.30 -3.43
N LEU A 187 3.14 4.39 -4.05
CA LEU A 187 3.53 3.14 -3.42
C LEU A 187 4.98 2.77 -3.65
N SER A 188 5.50 1.95 -2.74
CA SER A 188 6.77 1.25 -2.85
C SER A 188 6.49 -0.25 -2.78
N ASN A 189 6.94 -0.99 -3.79
CA ASN A 189 6.96 -2.45 -3.71
C ASN A 189 8.14 -2.88 -2.82
N CYS A 190 7.87 -3.30 -1.58
CA CYS A 190 8.86 -3.37 -0.52
C CYS A 190 10.06 -4.28 -0.83
N PRO A 191 11.33 -3.79 -0.80
CA PRO A 191 12.52 -4.58 -1.09
C PRO A 191 13.10 -5.30 0.15
N GLN A 192 12.32 -5.47 1.23
CA GLN A 192 12.88 -5.98 2.48
C GLN A 192 13.15 -7.49 2.43
N GLU A 193 14.38 -7.87 2.79
CA GLU A 193 14.87 -9.25 2.79
C GLU A 193 15.32 -9.70 4.20
N LEU A 194 15.55 -8.76 5.13
CA LEU A 194 16.12 -9.04 6.45
C LEU A 194 15.08 -9.40 7.50
N ASN A 195 13.80 -9.36 7.16
CA ASN A 195 12.71 -9.81 8.01
C ASN A 195 11.56 -10.40 7.16
N PRO A 196 10.52 -10.96 7.80
CA PRO A 196 9.42 -11.60 7.08
C PRO A 196 8.46 -10.68 6.31
N ALA A 197 8.64 -9.35 6.35
CA ALA A 197 7.64 -8.40 5.86
C ALA A 197 7.22 -8.64 4.40
N ALA A 198 8.17 -9.02 3.54
CA ALA A 198 7.96 -9.31 2.12
C ALA A 198 8.34 -10.76 1.76
N GLY A 199 8.06 -11.71 2.67
CA GLY A 199 8.35 -13.14 2.47
C GLY A 199 9.85 -13.47 2.35
N SER A 200 10.72 -12.54 2.78
CA SER A 200 12.20 -12.58 2.66
C SER A 200 12.75 -12.73 1.23
N LYS A 201 11.89 -12.75 0.21
CA LYS A 201 12.24 -12.78 -1.21
C LYS A 201 11.24 -11.89 -1.94
N PRO A 202 11.51 -10.59 -2.07
CA PRO A 202 10.59 -9.66 -2.70
C PRO A 202 10.16 -10.09 -4.11
N THR A 203 8.88 -9.95 -4.40
CA THR A 203 8.20 -10.38 -5.63
C THR A 203 7.47 -9.19 -6.30
N PRO A 204 7.12 -9.28 -7.59
CA PRO A 204 6.41 -8.21 -8.27
C PRO A 204 4.96 -8.09 -7.78
N ILE A 205 4.41 -6.89 -7.90
CA ILE A 205 2.97 -6.62 -7.73
C ILE A 205 2.39 -6.12 -9.04
N GLU A 206 1.06 -6.18 -9.17
CA GLU A 206 0.34 -5.53 -10.25
C GLU A 206 -0.57 -4.43 -9.71
N VAL A 207 -0.60 -3.31 -10.42
CA VAL A 207 -1.41 -2.13 -10.09
C VAL A 207 -2.35 -1.86 -11.24
N ILE A 208 -3.64 -1.76 -10.94
CA ILE A 208 -4.70 -1.62 -11.95
C ILE A 208 -5.58 -0.45 -11.56
N VAL A 209 -5.79 0.47 -12.50
CA VAL A 209 -6.72 1.59 -12.34
C VAL A 209 -7.81 1.46 -13.38
N TYR A 210 -9.05 1.56 -12.96
CA TYR A 210 -10.20 1.42 -13.86
C TYR A 210 -11.41 2.19 -13.37
N ASN A 211 -12.33 2.46 -14.28
CA ASN A 211 -13.62 3.07 -13.98
C ASN A 211 -14.64 1.93 -13.80
N PRO A 212 -15.16 1.66 -12.60
CA PRO A 212 -15.98 0.47 -12.32
C PRO A 212 -17.36 0.43 -13.02
N GLY A 213 -17.61 1.29 -14.02
CA GLY A 213 -18.93 1.52 -14.60
C GLY A 213 -19.88 2.21 -13.60
N SER A 214 -21.00 2.72 -14.09
CA SER A 214 -22.12 3.03 -13.19
C SER A 214 -22.61 1.72 -12.56
N PRO A 215 -22.96 1.70 -11.26
CA PRO A 215 -23.57 0.52 -10.63
C PRO A 215 -24.86 0.09 -11.32
#